data_AF-A0A6J4IUX7-F1
#
_entry.id   AF-A0A6J4IUX7-F1
#
_cell.length_a   1.000
_cell.length_b   1.000
_cell.length_c   1.000
_cell.angle_alpha   90.00
_cell.angle_beta   90.00
_cell.angle_gamma   90.00
#
_symmetry.space_group_name_H-M   'P 1'
#
loop_
_entity.id
_entity.type
_entity.pdbx_description
1 polymer ?
#
loop_
_entity_poly.entity_id
_entity_poly.type
_entity_poly.pdbx_seq_one_letter_code
_entity_poly.pdbx_strand_id
1 'polypeptide(L)'
;MRRRSHTPSPLRRAAPAIAALTLAALAVPVLYLIAGRQRNRDLDGPDSVYLTPPTPVSNKHAAAPADLLPSAVGNRWLMSVKADDKTSSEEITVVGTRTVGGRVGKVFETRRDGKPMWQEVYQVDKGGVRLLAVGKRAEVSVVPPMPLLNYPPVDGTVLHWRGEFRSGRSAANPAQALSRINGPIRMRTYAGSTRVYKVDTVLTVTAGGRQRQFPSRQWIAPGIGAVAHQSIVENRLVQRELKRFRQTARR
;
A
#
# COMPACT_ATOMS: atom_id res chain seq x y z
N MET A 1 -41.14 -22.78 -55.29
CA MET A 1 -40.50 -21.50 -54.87
C MET A 1 -41.09 -21.12 -53.51
N ARG A 2 -40.39 -20.87 -52.39
CA ARG A 2 -39.00 -20.58 -52.05
C ARG A 2 -38.64 -21.36 -50.77
N ARG A 3 -37.49 -22.07 -50.76
CA ARG A 3 -36.88 -22.61 -49.54
C ARG A 3 -36.20 -21.47 -48.79
N ARG A 4 -36.44 -21.34 -47.47
CA ARG A 4 -35.66 -20.45 -46.58
C ARG A 4 -34.47 -21.22 -46.04
N SER A 5 -33.29 -20.91 -46.55
CA SER A 5 -32.00 -21.34 -46.01
C SER A 5 -31.66 -20.47 -44.80
N HIS A 6 -31.48 -21.06 -43.62
CA HIS A 6 -30.87 -20.39 -42.47
C HIS A 6 -29.36 -20.64 -42.51
N THR A 7 -28.60 -19.59 -42.81
CA THR A 7 -27.15 -19.56 -42.72
C THR A 7 -26.76 -19.23 -41.27
N PRO A 8 -25.94 -20.04 -40.58
CA PRO A 8 -25.35 -19.64 -39.32
C PRO A 8 -24.17 -18.69 -39.62
N SER A 9 -24.15 -17.51 -38.99
CA SER A 9 -22.98 -16.63 -39.02
C SER A 9 -21.89 -17.15 -38.08
N PRO A 10 -20.66 -17.42 -38.55
CA PRO A 10 -19.51 -17.55 -37.70
C PRO A 10 -18.69 -16.26 -37.79
N LEU A 11 -18.47 -15.55 -36.69
CA LEU A 11 -17.30 -14.67 -36.59
C LEU A 11 -16.86 -14.52 -35.14
N ARG A 12 -15.77 -15.24 -34.88
CA ARG A 12 -14.77 -15.02 -33.83
C ARG A 12 -14.50 -13.51 -33.61
N ARG A 13 -14.35 -13.11 -32.35
CA ARG A 13 -13.11 -12.52 -31.83
C ARG A 13 -13.15 -12.46 -30.30
N ALA A 14 -12.08 -12.96 -29.71
CA ALA A 14 -11.79 -12.91 -28.29
C ALA A 14 -11.76 -11.46 -27.78
N ALA A 15 -12.27 -11.25 -26.57
CA ALA A 15 -11.82 -10.14 -25.73
C ALA A 15 -10.91 -10.73 -24.64
N PRO A 16 -9.61 -10.39 -24.61
CA PRO A 16 -8.73 -10.77 -23.52
C PRO A 16 -9.00 -9.91 -22.28
N ALA A 17 -8.64 -10.48 -21.14
CA ALA A 17 -8.67 -9.92 -19.80
C ALA A 17 -8.04 -8.52 -19.67
N ILE A 18 -8.68 -7.65 -18.87
CA ILE A 18 -7.97 -6.60 -18.12
C ILE A 18 -8.59 -6.53 -16.72
N ALA A 19 -8.11 -7.41 -15.82
CA ALA A 19 -8.27 -7.20 -14.39
C ALA A 19 -7.17 -6.23 -13.94
N ALA A 20 -7.51 -4.94 -13.82
CA ALA A 20 -6.59 -3.91 -13.36
C ALA A 20 -6.44 -3.97 -11.83
N LEU A 21 -5.76 -5.01 -11.33
CA LEU A 21 -5.35 -5.11 -9.93
C LEU A 21 -4.45 -3.91 -9.57
N THR A 22 -5.07 -2.90 -8.98
CA THR A 22 -4.40 -1.67 -8.55
C THR A 22 -3.71 -1.97 -7.24
N LEU A 23 -2.42 -2.25 -7.35
CA LEU A 23 -1.57 -2.76 -6.29
C LEU A 23 -0.65 -1.65 -5.80
N ALA A 24 -1.10 -0.99 -4.74
CA ALA A 24 -0.35 0.05 -4.07
C ALA A 24 0.77 -0.55 -3.20
N ALA A 25 1.98 -0.02 -3.35
CA ALA A 25 3.20 -0.66 -2.87
C ALA A 25 3.36 -0.57 -1.34
N LEU A 26 3.02 0.58 -0.73
CA LEU A 26 3.25 0.85 0.69
C LEU A 26 2.02 1.45 1.42
N ALA A 27 0.90 1.66 0.74
CA ALA A 27 -0.36 2.00 1.36
C ALA A 27 -1.53 1.31 0.68
N VAL A 28 -2.45 0.80 1.47
CA VAL A 28 -3.81 0.33 1.17
C VAL A 28 -4.38 0.58 -0.26
N PRO A 29 -4.96 -0.45 -0.93
CA PRO A 29 -5.61 -0.32 -2.25
C PRO A 29 -6.93 0.47 -2.19
N VAL A 30 -6.88 1.81 -2.13
CA VAL A 30 -8.08 2.67 -1.97
C VAL A 30 -8.83 2.92 -3.30
N LEU A 31 -8.20 2.76 -4.48
CA LEU A 31 -8.78 3.30 -5.73
C LEU A 31 -9.99 2.55 -6.30
N TYR A 32 -10.31 1.34 -5.82
CA TYR A 32 -11.47 0.60 -6.32
C TYR A 32 -12.82 1.26 -6.01
N LEU A 33 -12.83 2.30 -5.16
CA LEU A 33 -14.05 3.01 -4.77
C LEU A 33 -14.54 4.02 -5.81
N ILE A 34 -13.70 4.49 -6.73
CA ILE A 34 -14.07 5.61 -7.63
C ILE A 34 -14.69 5.13 -8.97
N ALA A 35 -14.57 3.84 -9.33
CA ALA A 35 -14.98 3.37 -10.67
C ALA A 35 -15.79 2.07 -10.74
N GLY A 36 -16.16 1.40 -9.63
CA GLY A 36 -16.69 0.03 -9.73
C GLY A 36 -17.72 -0.40 -8.68
N ARG A 37 -18.89 -0.85 -9.17
CA ARG A 37 -19.97 -1.49 -8.43
C ARG A 37 -19.58 -2.93 -8.03
N GLN A 38 -18.85 -3.09 -6.93
CA GLN A 38 -18.60 -4.41 -6.33
C GLN A 38 -19.75 -4.80 -5.38
N ARG A 39 -20.15 -6.08 -5.42
CA ARG A 39 -21.18 -6.67 -4.53
C ARG A 39 -20.56 -7.02 -3.18
N ASN A 40 -21.22 -6.60 -2.10
CA ASN A 40 -20.89 -6.95 -0.72
C ASN A 40 -21.02 -8.46 -0.52
N ARG A 41 -20.06 -9.05 0.19
CA ARG A 41 -20.34 -10.11 1.15
C ARG A 41 -19.84 -9.62 2.49
N ASP A 42 -20.68 -9.78 3.50
CA ASP A 42 -20.37 -9.49 4.89
C ASP A 42 -19.08 -10.25 5.25
N LEU A 43 -18.03 -9.49 5.58
CA LEU A 43 -16.79 -10.02 6.12
C LEU A 43 -16.98 -10.17 7.63
N ASP A 44 -17.87 -11.06 8.03
CA ASP A 44 -17.95 -11.52 9.41
C ASP A 44 -16.80 -12.52 9.66
N GLY A 45 -15.67 -12.00 10.15
CA GLY A 45 -14.62 -12.73 10.90
C GLY A 45 -13.18 -12.61 10.39
N PRO A 46 -12.13 -12.72 11.24
CA PRO A 46 -12.05 -12.54 12.70
C PRO A 46 -11.29 -11.24 13.03
N ASP A 47 -12.01 -10.20 13.46
CA ASP A 47 -11.42 -8.93 13.94
C ASP A 47 -10.61 -9.08 15.23
N SER A 48 -10.66 -10.25 15.89
CA SER A 48 -10.08 -10.50 17.21
C SER A 48 -8.58 -10.84 17.22
N VAL A 49 -8.00 -11.29 16.11
CA VAL A 49 -6.56 -11.65 16.07
C VAL A 49 -5.64 -10.42 15.99
N TYR A 50 -6.18 -9.26 15.59
CA TYR A 50 -5.42 -8.02 15.43
C TYR A 50 -5.29 -7.20 16.71
N LEU A 51 -5.89 -7.62 17.83
CA LEU A 51 -6.14 -6.74 18.99
C LEU A 51 -5.49 -7.14 20.32
N THR A 52 -4.78 -8.27 20.47
CA THR A 52 -4.10 -8.58 21.75
C THR A 52 -2.85 -7.71 21.95
N PRO A 53 -2.79 -6.78 22.93
CA PRO A 53 -1.65 -5.89 23.08
C PRO A 53 -0.45 -6.63 23.70
N PRO A 54 0.74 -6.61 23.07
CA PRO A 54 1.97 -7.02 23.76
C PRO A 54 2.42 -5.94 24.74
N THR A 55 3.16 -6.34 25.77
CA THR A 55 3.78 -5.43 26.73
C THR A 55 4.83 -4.56 26.00
N PRO A 56 4.75 -3.21 26.08
CA PRO A 56 5.70 -2.35 25.39
C PRO A 56 7.13 -2.60 25.90
N VAL A 57 8.06 -2.86 24.99
CA VAL A 57 9.49 -2.90 25.30
C VAL A 57 10.16 -1.66 24.73
N SER A 58 10.80 -0.87 25.60
CA SER A 58 11.52 0.34 25.19
C SER A 58 12.81 -0.03 24.43
N ASN A 59 12.86 0.28 23.14
CA ASN A 59 14.06 0.10 22.32
C ASN A 59 15.03 1.27 22.49
N LYS A 60 16.10 1.08 23.27
CA LYS A 60 17.15 2.11 23.51
C LYS A 60 18.00 2.50 22.27
N HIS A 61 17.76 1.90 21.10
CA HIS A 61 18.44 2.24 19.84
C HIS A 61 17.43 2.35 18.69
N ALA A 62 16.73 3.47 18.60
CA ALA A 62 15.87 3.79 17.46
C ALA A 62 16.72 4.34 16.30
N ALA A 63 16.53 3.79 15.09
CA ALA A 63 17.19 4.28 13.87
C ALA A 63 16.46 5.51 13.32
N ALA A 64 17.15 6.52 12.80
CA ALA A 64 16.52 7.79 12.42
C ALA A 64 15.31 7.59 11.45
N PRO A 65 14.31 8.49 11.43
CA PRO A 65 13.12 8.28 10.60
C PRO A 65 13.44 8.13 9.10
N ALA A 66 14.48 8.84 8.62
CA ALA A 66 14.99 8.69 7.26
C ALA A 66 15.59 7.31 6.97
N ASP A 67 16.03 6.59 8.00
CA ASP A 67 16.49 5.21 7.89
C ASP A 67 15.30 4.24 7.82
N LEU A 68 14.17 4.55 8.46
CA LEU A 68 12.98 3.70 8.41
C LEU A 68 12.30 3.71 7.04
N LEU A 69 12.41 4.79 6.27
CA LEU A 69 12.00 4.83 4.88
C LEU A 69 13.02 5.64 4.06
N PRO A 70 14.07 4.97 3.54
CA PRO A 70 15.12 5.63 2.76
C PRO A 70 14.55 6.34 1.53
N SER A 71 14.41 7.66 1.59
CA SER A 71 13.63 8.43 0.63
C SER A 71 14.46 9.35 -0.28
N ALA A 72 15.75 9.00 -0.48
CA ALA A 72 16.60 9.66 -1.46
C ALA A 72 16.12 9.32 -2.89
N VAL A 73 16.09 10.32 -3.77
CA VAL A 73 15.70 10.13 -5.17
C VAL A 73 16.65 9.13 -5.83
N GLY A 74 16.10 8.15 -6.54
CA GLY A 74 16.82 7.05 -7.17
C GLY A 74 16.86 5.75 -6.35
N ASN A 75 16.55 5.79 -5.04
CA ASN A 75 16.40 4.56 -4.25
C ASN A 75 15.34 3.66 -4.86
N ARG A 76 15.61 2.35 -4.89
CA ARG A 76 14.80 1.36 -5.62
C ARG A 76 14.64 0.06 -4.85
N TRP A 77 13.41 -0.45 -4.82
CA TRP A 77 13.05 -1.76 -4.29
C TRP A 77 12.53 -2.63 -5.43
N LEU A 78 13.07 -3.82 -5.55
CA LEU A 78 12.52 -4.87 -6.40
C LEU A 78 11.79 -5.88 -5.50
N MET A 79 10.49 -5.99 -5.70
CA MET A 79 9.59 -6.84 -4.92
C MET A 79 9.14 -8.04 -5.75
N SER A 80 9.18 -9.23 -5.16
CA SER A 80 8.38 -10.38 -5.59
C SER A 80 6.93 -10.10 -5.23
N VAL A 81 5.98 -10.32 -6.13
CA VAL A 81 4.56 -10.16 -5.83
C VAL A 81 3.83 -11.44 -6.13
N LYS A 82 3.23 -12.04 -5.10
CA LYS A 82 2.38 -13.22 -5.20
C LYS A 82 0.93 -12.81 -4.97
N ALA A 83 0.07 -13.15 -5.93
CA ALA A 83 -1.38 -13.02 -5.84
C ALA A 83 -2.00 -14.28 -6.43
N ASP A 84 -2.81 -14.98 -5.64
CA ASP A 84 -3.28 -16.33 -5.96
C ASP A 84 -2.08 -17.25 -6.29
N ASP A 85 -2.15 -18.00 -7.39
CA ASP A 85 -1.07 -18.87 -7.88
C ASP A 85 -0.08 -18.16 -8.82
N LYS A 86 -0.18 -16.83 -8.97
CA LYS A 86 0.66 -16.05 -9.87
C LYS A 86 1.74 -15.30 -9.11
N THR A 87 2.97 -15.39 -9.61
CA THR A 87 4.10 -14.58 -9.15
C THR A 87 4.51 -13.61 -10.25
N SER A 88 4.69 -12.34 -9.89
CA SER A 88 5.20 -11.27 -10.76
C SER A 88 6.29 -10.49 -10.02
N SER A 89 6.89 -9.49 -10.67
CA SER A 89 7.80 -8.57 -10.00
C SER A 89 7.29 -7.13 -10.11
N GLU A 90 7.43 -6.38 -9.02
CA GLU A 90 7.16 -4.96 -8.96
C GLU A 90 8.42 -4.21 -8.60
N GLU A 91 8.50 -2.99 -9.09
CA GLU A 91 9.58 -2.09 -8.80
C GLU A 91 9.05 -0.82 -8.18
N ILE A 92 9.61 -0.43 -7.05
CA ILE A 92 9.27 0.82 -6.38
C ILE A 92 10.51 1.71 -6.49
N THR A 93 10.34 2.95 -6.93
CA THR A 93 11.44 3.93 -7.05
C THR A 93 11.04 5.25 -6.43
N VAL A 94 11.96 5.90 -5.70
CA VAL A 94 11.79 7.30 -5.31
C VAL A 94 12.11 8.16 -6.53
N VAL A 95 11.09 8.78 -7.12
CA VAL A 95 11.22 9.50 -8.40
C VAL A 95 11.35 11.02 -8.24
N GLY A 96 11.08 11.57 -7.05
CA GLY A 96 11.17 13.00 -6.83
C GLY A 96 10.50 13.48 -5.55
N THR A 97 10.12 14.76 -5.55
CA THR A 97 9.37 15.42 -4.48
C THR A 97 8.07 16.00 -5.01
N ARG A 98 7.06 16.12 -4.16
CA ARG A 98 5.80 16.80 -4.46
C ARG A 98 5.25 17.52 -3.24
N THR A 99 4.69 18.70 -3.45
CA THR A 99 3.95 19.43 -2.42
C THR A 99 2.49 19.01 -2.44
N VAL A 100 1.96 18.58 -1.29
CA VAL A 100 0.56 18.20 -1.08
C VAL A 100 0.05 18.91 0.17
N GLY A 101 -0.96 19.77 0.04
CA GLY A 101 -1.51 20.51 1.18
C GLY A 101 -0.46 21.33 1.95
N GLY A 102 0.47 21.99 1.24
CA GLY A 102 1.56 22.76 1.83
C GLY A 102 2.72 21.94 2.40
N ARG A 103 2.66 20.61 2.34
CA ARG A 103 3.71 19.71 2.84
C ARG A 103 4.51 19.13 1.70
N VAL A 104 5.84 19.19 1.80
CA VAL A 104 6.73 18.53 0.85
C VAL A 104 6.86 17.05 1.23
N GLY A 105 6.57 16.17 0.28
CA GLY A 105 6.79 14.72 0.42
C GLY A 105 7.61 14.17 -0.73
N LYS A 106 8.05 12.92 -0.57
CA LYS A 106 8.83 12.13 -1.54
C LYS A 106 7.88 11.25 -2.33
N VAL A 107 8.03 11.24 -3.65
CA VAL A 107 7.18 10.48 -4.56
C VAL A 107 7.77 9.10 -4.79
N PHE A 108 7.02 8.07 -4.43
CA PHE A 108 7.34 6.66 -4.65
C PHE A 108 6.48 6.18 -5.82
N GLU A 109 7.11 5.81 -6.92
CA GLU A 109 6.45 5.25 -8.09
C GLU A 109 6.60 3.73 -8.10
N THR A 110 5.48 3.03 -8.26
CA THR A 110 5.43 1.59 -8.47
C THR A 110 5.27 1.30 -9.95
N ARG A 111 6.17 0.48 -10.50
CA ARG A 111 6.12 -0.06 -11.85
C ARG A 111 5.93 -1.57 -11.82
N ARG A 112 5.16 -2.08 -12.77
CA ARG A 112 5.04 -3.51 -13.07
C ARG A 112 5.36 -3.70 -14.55
N ASP A 113 6.28 -4.61 -14.84
CA ASP A 113 6.73 -4.88 -16.20
C ASP A 113 7.16 -3.59 -16.95
N GLY A 114 7.86 -2.70 -16.23
CA GLY A 114 8.33 -1.41 -16.72
C GLY A 114 7.27 -0.31 -16.83
N LYS A 115 5.98 -0.62 -16.65
CA LYS A 115 4.88 0.36 -16.78
C LYS A 115 4.53 0.99 -15.42
N PRO A 116 4.39 2.32 -15.32
CA PRO A 116 3.96 2.98 -14.09
C PRO A 116 2.50 2.63 -13.77
N MET A 117 2.27 2.18 -12.55
CA MET A 117 0.97 1.71 -12.07
C MET A 117 0.40 2.62 -10.99
N TRP A 118 1.24 3.07 -10.07
CA TRP A 118 0.82 3.70 -8.83
C TRP A 118 1.88 4.67 -8.31
N GLN A 119 1.44 5.72 -7.66
CA GLN A 119 2.29 6.67 -6.95
C GLN A 119 1.75 6.95 -5.55
N GLU A 120 2.68 7.05 -4.62
CA GLU A 120 2.43 7.42 -3.23
C GLU A 120 3.36 8.57 -2.88
N VAL A 121 2.89 9.48 -2.03
CA VAL A 121 3.68 10.61 -1.55
C VAL A 121 3.81 10.51 -0.05
N TYR A 122 5.03 10.37 0.43
CA TYR A 122 5.33 10.26 1.87
C TYR A 122 6.07 11.48 2.38
N GLN A 123 5.61 12.03 3.50
CA GLN A 123 6.43 12.90 4.34
C GLN A 123 7.26 12.00 5.26
N VAL A 124 8.58 12.22 5.28
CA VAL A 124 9.51 11.55 6.20
C VAL A 124 10.25 12.63 6.97
N ASP A 125 10.00 12.73 8.26
CA ASP A 125 10.57 13.75 9.14
C ASP A 125 10.84 13.20 10.54
N LYS A 126 11.32 14.06 11.46
CA LYS A 126 11.64 13.68 12.86
C LYS A 126 10.48 13.03 13.62
N GLY A 127 9.23 13.25 13.20
CA GLY A 127 8.04 12.66 13.79
C GLY A 127 7.62 11.34 13.15
N GLY A 128 8.29 10.86 12.11
CA GLY A 128 8.02 9.58 11.46
C GLY A 128 7.66 9.67 9.98
N VAL A 129 6.91 8.67 9.51
CA VAL A 129 6.47 8.51 8.12
C VAL A 129 4.97 8.75 8.03
N ARG A 130 4.54 9.66 7.14
CA ARG A 130 3.14 9.99 6.91
C ARG A 130 2.79 9.94 5.44
N LEU A 131 1.66 9.34 5.11
CA LEU A 131 1.10 9.33 3.76
C LEU A 131 0.37 10.65 3.49
N LEU A 132 0.78 11.33 2.42
CA LEU A 132 0.19 12.61 1.97
C LEU A 132 -0.77 12.41 0.80
N ALA A 133 -0.46 11.53 -0.14
CA ALA A 133 -1.27 11.29 -1.33
C ALA A 133 -1.03 9.90 -1.93
N VAL A 134 -2.03 9.40 -2.64
CA VAL A 134 -2.04 8.11 -3.34
C VAL A 134 -2.74 8.24 -4.70
N GLY A 135 -2.55 7.27 -5.59
CA GLY A 135 -3.25 7.19 -6.87
C GLY A 135 -2.33 6.88 -8.02
N LYS A 136 -2.86 6.81 -9.24
CA LYS A 136 -2.05 6.52 -10.44
C LYS A 136 -0.92 7.54 -10.63
N ARG A 137 -1.17 8.78 -10.21
CA ARG A 137 -0.29 9.95 -10.23
C ARG A 137 -0.39 10.72 -8.92
N ALA A 138 -0.62 10.04 -7.79
CA ALA A 138 -0.85 10.67 -6.49
C ALA A 138 -1.91 11.79 -6.52
N GLU A 139 -3.01 11.57 -7.23
CA GLU A 139 -4.12 12.50 -7.42
C GLU A 139 -5.09 12.57 -6.24
N VAL A 140 -5.05 11.57 -5.34
CA VAL A 140 -5.90 11.51 -4.15
C VAL A 140 -5.09 11.94 -2.93
N SER A 141 -5.38 13.12 -2.38
CA SER A 141 -4.75 13.59 -1.14
C SER A 141 -5.38 12.93 0.09
N VAL A 142 -4.56 12.73 1.12
CA VAL A 142 -4.94 12.17 2.42
C VAL A 142 -4.92 13.29 3.47
N VAL A 143 -6.08 13.60 4.05
CA VAL A 143 -6.26 14.77 4.91
C VAL A 143 -6.92 14.39 6.24
N PRO A 144 -6.30 14.65 7.40
CA PRO A 144 -4.89 15.03 7.55
C PRO A 144 -3.97 13.89 7.08
N PRO A 145 -2.67 14.14 6.86
CA PRO A 145 -1.70 13.09 6.55
C PRO A 145 -1.83 11.86 7.47
N MET A 146 -1.93 10.67 6.88
CA MET A 146 -2.11 9.44 7.65
C MET A 146 -0.76 8.94 8.17
N PRO A 147 -0.56 8.79 9.49
CA PRO A 147 0.68 8.23 10.03
C PRO A 147 0.79 6.75 9.66
N LEU A 148 1.92 6.36 9.09
CA LEU A 148 2.26 4.95 8.88
C LEU A 148 3.14 4.41 10.02
N LEU A 149 4.09 5.23 10.46
CA LEU A 149 5.07 4.85 11.48
C LEU A 149 5.49 6.10 12.25
N ASN A 150 5.25 6.12 13.56
CA ASN A 150 5.78 7.17 14.42
C ASN A 150 7.27 6.93 14.68
N TYR A 151 7.99 8.02 14.95
CA TYR A 151 9.38 7.96 15.36
C TYR A 151 9.59 8.48 16.79
N PRO A 152 10.35 7.77 17.65
CA PRO A 152 10.85 6.40 17.45
C PRO A 152 9.72 5.36 17.39
N PRO A 153 9.87 4.26 16.63
CA PRO A 153 8.91 3.17 16.67
C PRO A 153 8.99 2.46 18.02
N VAL A 154 7.85 2.36 18.72
CA VAL A 154 7.74 1.70 20.02
C VAL A 154 6.86 0.47 19.87
N ASP A 155 7.33 -0.67 20.37
CA ASP A 155 6.61 -1.94 20.34
C ASP A 155 5.25 -1.82 21.05
N GLY A 156 4.22 -2.45 20.49
CA GLY A 156 2.85 -2.39 21.00
C GLY A 156 2.11 -1.08 20.75
N THR A 157 2.75 -0.07 20.12
CA THR A 157 2.10 1.22 19.84
C THR A 157 0.90 1.03 18.94
N VAL A 158 -0.24 1.60 19.34
CA VAL A 158 -1.45 1.69 18.52
C VAL A 158 -1.61 3.12 18.02
N LEU A 159 -1.82 3.26 16.71
CA LEU A 159 -2.07 4.53 16.05
C LEU A 159 -3.52 4.56 15.58
N HIS A 160 -4.23 5.61 15.97
CA HIS A 160 -5.55 5.92 15.45
C HIS A 160 -5.43 7.09 14.49
N TRP A 161 -6.06 6.97 13.33
CA TRP A 161 -6.18 8.06 12.37
C TRP A 161 -7.63 8.19 11.93
N ARG A 162 -8.10 9.43 11.83
CA ARG A 162 -9.38 9.80 11.23
C ARG A 162 -9.12 10.94 10.26
N GLY A 163 -9.68 10.83 9.08
CA GLY A 163 -9.48 11.80 8.01
C GLY A 163 -10.31 11.45 6.80
N GLU A 164 -9.81 11.79 5.64
CA GLU A 164 -10.51 11.59 4.38
C GLU A 164 -9.56 11.54 3.19
N PHE A 165 -10.03 10.89 2.15
CA PHE A 165 -9.41 10.87 0.83
C PHE A 165 -10.13 11.87 -0.08
N ARG A 166 -9.40 12.85 -0.60
CA ARG A 166 -9.93 13.89 -1.50
C ARG A 166 -9.32 13.74 -2.89
N SER A 167 -10.16 13.71 -3.93
CA SER A 167 -9.75 13.67 -5.34
C SER A 167 -10.32 14.86 -6.09
N GLY A 168 -9.51 15.90 -6.30
CA GLY A 168 -9.92 17.11 -7.03
C GLY A 168 -11.24 17.71 -6.54
N ARG A 169 -12.24 17.76 -7.44
CA ARG A 169 -13.59 18.30 -7.17
C ARG A 169 -14.60 17.24 -6.68
N SER A 170 -14.20 15.97 -6.58
CA SER A 170 -15.10 14.92 -6.09
C SER A 170 -15.38 15.09 -4.60
N ALA A 171 -16.52 14.57 -4.14
CA ALA A 171 -16.83 14.49 -2.72
C ALA A 171 -15.70 13.78 -1.96
N ALA A 172 -15.38 14.30 -0.78
CA ALA A 172 -14.42 13.66 0.11
C ALA A 172 -14.95 12.30 0.55
N ASN A 173 -14.03 11.35 0.74
CA ASN A 173 -14.36 10.01 1.23
C ASN A 173 -13.84 9.89 2.67
N PRO A 174 -14.71 9.99 3.69
CA PRO A 174 -14.31 9.85 5.08
C PRO A 174 -13.61 8.50 5.31
N ALA A 175 -12.58 8.51 6.13
CA ALA A 175 -11.78 7.33 6.40
C ALA A 175 -11.22 7.33 7.82
N GLN A 176 -10.91 6.14 8.30
CA GLN A 176 -10.21 5.94 9.55
C GLN A 176 -9.26 4.75 9.44
N ALA A 177 -8.15 4.80 10.16
CA ALA A 177 -7.20 3.71 10.23
C ALA A 177 -6.91 3.38 11.69
N LEU A 178 -6.80 2.08 11.97
CA LEU A 178 -6.22 1.55 13.19
C LEU A 178 -4.95 0.81 12.80
N SER A 179 -3.80 1.26 13.29
CA SER A 179 -2.51 0.62 13.05
C SER A 179 -1.86 0.17 14.35
N ARG A 180 -1.14 -0.95 14.32
CA ARG A 180 -0.33 -1.45 15.43
C ARG A 180 1.09 -1.71 14.97
N ILE A 181 2.05 -1.17 15.72
CA ILE A 181 3.48 -1.40 15.52
C ILE A 181 3.92 -2.51 16.46
N ASN A 182 4.58 -3.53 15.91
CA ASN A 182 5.19 -4.62 16.67
C ASN A 182 6.67 -4.77 16.30
N GLY A 183 7.51 -5.18 17.26
CA GLY A 183 8.92 -5.49 17.07
C GLY A 183 9.89 -4.46 17.68
N PRO A 184 11.20 -4.57 17.37
CA PRO A 184 11.75 -5.24 16.20
C PRO A 184 11.71 -6.77 16.30
N ILE A 185 11.41 -7.44 15.19
CA ILE A 185 11.51 -8.90 15.03
C ILE A 185 12.51 -9.23 13.92
N ARG A 186 13.11 -10.43 13.93
CA ARG A 186 13.94 -10.89 12.81
C ARG A 186 13.05 -11.50 11.72
N MET A 187 13.23 -11.04 10.48
CA MET A 187 12.52 -11.57 9.31
C MET A 187 13.55 -12.03 8.27
N ARG A 188 13.25 -13.13 7.58
CA ARG A 188 14.02 -13.61 6.42
C ARG A 188 13.24 -13.27 5.16
N THR A 189 13.94 -12.73 4.17
CA THR A 189 13.42 -12.48 2.83
C THR A 189 14.37 -13.05 1.77
N TYR A 190 14.00 -12.98 0.49
CA TYR A 190 14.93 -13.22 -0.63
C TYR A 190 16.20 -12.36 -0.56
N ALA A 191 16.13 -11.14 -0.01
CA ALA A 191 17.27 -10.24 0.16
C ALA A 191 18.13 -10.56 1.40
N GLY A 192 17.82 -11.61 2.17
CA GLY A 192 18.52 -11.99 3.39
C GLY A 192 17.69 -11.77 4.66
N SER A 193 18.34 -11.88 5.82
CA SER A 193 17.70 -11.68 7.13
C SER A 193 17.96 -10.29 7.70
N THR A 194 16.93 -9.64 8.21
CA THR A 194 17.02 -8.29 8.79
C THR A 194 16.07 -8.12 9.98
N ARG A 195 16.29 -7.09 10.80
CA ARG A 195 15.36 -6.68 11.87
C ARG A 195 14.32 -5.74 11.29
N VAL A 196 13.05 -5.99 11.60
CA VAL A 196 11.90 -5.27 11.04
C VAL A 196 10.94 -4.84 12.14
N TYR A 197 10.28 -3.71 11.93
CA TYR A 197 9.04 -3.36 12.60
C TYR A 197 7.88 -3.83 11.74
N LYS A 198 6.94 -4.54 12.35
CA LYS A 198 5.71 -5.00 11.72
C LYS A 198 4.60 -3.99 12.01
N VAL A 199 3.99 -3.43 10.98
CA VAL A 199 2.84 -2.53 11.08
C VAL A 199 1.60 -3.25 10.56
N ASP A 200 0.72 -3.67 11.44
CA ASP A 200 -0.62 -4.16 11.09
C ASP A 200 -1.55 -2.95 10.95
N THR A 201 -2.39 -2.89 9.92
CA THR A 201 -3.30 -1.75 9.70
C THR A 201 -4.63 -2.22 9.14
N VAL A 202 -5.72 -1.73 9.71
CA VAL A 202 -7.06 -1.80 9.10
C VAL A 202 -7.49 -0.39 8.74
N LEU A 203 -7.55 -0.09 7.44
CA LEU A 203 -8.13 1.16 6.94
C LEU A 203 -9.60 0.92 6.59
N THR A 204 -10.48 1.77 7.08
CA THR A 204 -11.89 1.84 6.66
C THR A 204 -12.10 3.11 5.85
N VAL A 205 -12.69 3.01 4.66
CA VAL A 205 -13.06 4.16 3.82
C VAL A 205 -14.55 4.11 3.52
N THR A 206 -15.22 5.24 3.65
CA THR A 206 -16.63 5.43 3.29
C THR A 206 -16.71 6.14 1.94
N ALA A 207 -17.22 5.47 0.91
CA ALA A 207 -17.50 6.10 -0.39
C ALA A 207 -18.89 5.74 -0.87
N GLY A 208 -19.63 6.73 -1.39
CA GLY A 208 -21.02 6.52 -1.86
C GLY A 208 -21.93 5.94 -0.78
N GLY A 209 -21.75 6.35 0.49
CA GLY A 209 -22.51 5.85 1.63
C GLY A 209 -22.16 4.41 2.07
N ARG A 210 -21.13 3.79 1.51
CA ARG A 210 -20.71 2.42 1.85
C ARG A 210 -19.32 2.40 2.45
N GLN A 211 -19.17 1.68 3.56
CA GLN A 211 -17.87 1.41 4.15
C GLN A 211 -17.19 0.22 3.48
N ARG A 212 -15.88 0.32 3.29
CA ARG A 212 -15.02 -0.80 2.91
C ARG A 212 -13.79 -0.81 3.81
N GLN A 213 -13.41 -2.00 4.24
CA GLN A 213 -12.19 -2.23 5.00
C GLN A 213 -11.08 -2.77 4.12
N PHE A 214 -9.86 -2.41 4.47
CA PHE A 214 -8.66 -2.82 3.78
C PHE A 214 -7.58 -3.20 4.81
N PRO A 215 -7.58 -4.45 5.27
CA PRO A 215 -6.53 -4.94 6.15
C PRO A 215 -5.22 -5.07 5.39
N SER A 216 -4.14 -4.67 6.04
CA SER A 216 -2.78 -4.75 5.53
C SER A 216 -1.77 -4.97 6.64
N ARG A 217 -0.60 -5.50 6.26
CA ARG A 217 0.51 -5.77 7.15
C ARG A 217 1.81 -5.47 6.44
N GLN A 218 2.63 -4.61 7.03
CA GLN A 218 3.89 -4.18 6.45
C GLN A 218 5.04 -4.52 7.37
N TRP A 219 6.18 -4.87 6.80
CA TRP A 219 7.42 -5.05 7.55
C TRP A 219 8.44 -4.05 7.03
N ILE A 220 8.95 -3.23 7.94
CA ILE A 220 9.80 -2.07 7.65
C ILE A 220 11.13 -2.28 8.38
N ALA A 221 12.23 -2.36 7.63
CA ALA A 221 13.58 -2.48 8.18
C ALA A 221 14.30 -1.11 8.13
N PRO A 222 14.95 -0.69 9.22
CA PRO A 222 15.89 0.43 9.19
C PRO A 222 16.96 0.26 8.09
N GLY A 223 17.31 1.35 7.43
CA GLY A 223 18.25 1.42 6.31
C GLY A 223 17.72 0.87 4.98
N ILE A 224 16.58 0.16 4.99
CA ILE A 224 16.03 -0.49 3.80
C ILE A 224 14.65 0.07 3.46
N GLY A 225 13.79 0.34 4.43
CA GLY A 225 12.37 0.61 4.19
C GLY A 225 11.54 -0.65 4.17
N ALA A 226 10.56 -0.73 3.29
CA ALA A 226 9.67 -1.87 3.22
C ALA A 226 10.36 -3.12 2.70
N VAL A 227 10.30 -4.20 3.48
CA VAL A 227 10.85 -5.51 3.13
C VAL A 227 9.79 -6.53 2.76
N ALA A 228 8.56 -6.35 3.26
CA ALA A 228 7.43 -7.15 2.90
C ALA A 228 6.12 -6.40 3.12
N HIS A 229 5.08 -6.79 2.40
CA HIS A 229 3.74 -6.24 2.55
C HIS A 229 2.70 -7.31 2.21
N GLN A 230 1.67 -7.45 3.04
CA GLN A 230 0.49 -8.26 2.77
C GLN A 230 -0.74 -7.36 2.79
N SER A 231 -1.65 -7.55 1.84
CA SER A 231 -2.90 -6.80 1.77
C SER A 231 -3.99 -7.65 1.15
N ILE A 232 -5.25 -7.41 1.54
CA ILE A 232 -6.40 -7.95 0.82
C ILE A 232 -6.84 -6.93 -0.23
N VAL A 233 -6.83 -7.34 -1.50
CA VAL A 233 -7.28 -6.53 -2.65
C VAL A 233 -8.34 -7.35 -3.38
N GLU A 234 -9.58 -6.85 -3.46
CA GLU A 234 -10.68 -7.57 -4.11
C GLU A 234 -10.87 -9.02 -3.63
N ASN A 235 -10.81 -9.23 -2.31
CA ASN A 235 -10.87 -10.55 -1.66
C ASN A 235 -9.70 -11.50 -2.01
N ARG A 236 -8.60 -10.98 -2.56
CA ARG A 236 -7.38 -11.74 -2.83
C ARG A 236 -6.28 -11.29 -1.91
N LEU A 237 -5.61 -12.25 -1.29
CA LEU A 237 -4.37 -11.97 -0.57
C LEU A 237 -3.29 -11.66 -1.59
N VAL A 238 -2.72 -10.47 -1.50
CA VAL A 238 -1.53 -10.10 -2.25
C VAL A 238 -0.37 -9.93 -1.29
N GLN A 239 0.70 -10.67 -1.57
CA GLN A 239 1.92 -10.68 -0.79
C GLN A 239 3.05 -10.09 -1.62
N ARG A 240 3.84 -9.21 -1.00
CA ARG A 240 5.05 -8.64 -1.56
C ARG A 240 6.22 -8.95 -0.66
N GLU A 241 7.34 -9.28 -1.25
CA GLU A 241 8.57 -9.58 -0.52
C GLU A 241 9.78 -9.04 -1.27
N LEU A 242 10.70 -8.41 -0.53
CA LEU A 242 11.88 -7.78 -1.08
C LEU A 242 12.84 -8.83 -1.67
N LYS A 243 13.08 -8.70 -2.98
CA LYS A 243 14.18 -9.40 -3.67
C LYS A 243 15.48 -8.63 -3.56
N ARG A 244 15.41 -7.30 -3.70
CA ARG A 244 16.60 -6.45 -3.70
C ARG A 244 16.25 -5.00 -3.37
N PHE A 245 17.06 -4.39 -2.53
CA PHE A 245 17.10 -2.94 -2.34
C PHE A 245 18.37 -2.37 -2.96
N ARG A 246 18.26 -1.24 -3.65
CA ARG A 246 19.39 -0.46 -4.17
C ARG A 246 19.27 0.96 -3.66
N GLN A 247 20.24 1.36 -2.84
CA GLN A 247 20.38 2.72 -2.39
C GLN A 247 21.18 3.51 -3.42
N THR A 248 20.73 4.72 -3.76
CA THR A 248 21.56 5.66 -4.52
C THR A 248 22.68 6.17 -3.61
N ALA A 249 23.89 6.29 -4.16
CA ALA A 249 25.01 6.87 -3.41
C ALA A 249 24.59 8.24 -2.87
N ARG A 250 24.83 8.48 -1.58
CA ARG A 250 24.68 9.82 -1.00
C ARG A 250 25.72 10.70 -1.68
N ARG A 251 25.27 11.63 -2.54
CA ARG A 251 26.10 12.73 -3.02
C ARG A 251 26.21 13.79 -1.94
#